data_AF-A0A2E8AH34-F1
#
_entry.id   AF-A0A2E8AH34-F1
#
_cell.length_a   1.000
_cell.length_b   1.000
_cell.length_c   1.000
_cell.angle_alpha   90.00
_cell.angle_beta   90.00
_cell.angle_gamma   90.00
#
_symmetry.space_group_name_H-M   'P 1'
#
loop_
_entity.id
_entity.type
_entity.pdbx_description
1 polymer ?
#
loop_
_entity_poly.entity_id
_entity_poly.type
_entity_poly.pdbx_seq_one_letter_code
_entity_poly.pdbx_strand_id
1 'polypeptide(L)' 'FGSDDGHVYAINAETGEELWKYGTGAPVRSSPRVGADGVIYVGSDSGEVHAIHGESGAPVN' A
#
# COMPACT_ATOMS: atom_id res chain seq x y z
N PHE A 1 2.82 1.23 4.81
CA PHE A 1 1.78 1.83 5.66
C PHE A 1 0.86 2.69 4.81
N GLY A 2 -0.37 2.95 5.25
CA GLY A 2 -1.30 3.90 4.61
C GLY A 2 -1.19 5.31 5.21
N SER A 3 -1.58 6.34 4.46
CA SER A 3 -1.52 7.75 4.84
C SER A 3 -2.78 8.52 4.42
N ASP A 4 -3.10 9.59 5.15
CA ASP A 4 -4.18 10.52 4.84
C ASP A 4 -3.93 11.31 3.53
N ASP A 5 -2.71 11.26 3.00
CA ASP A 5 -2.34 11.84 1.69
C ASP A 5 -2.83 11.01 0.48
N GLY A 6 -3.52 9.90 0.72
CA GLY A 6 -4.03 9.02 -0.32
C GLY A 6 -2.99 8.09 -0.95
N HIS A 7 -1.97 7.70 -0.18
CA HIS A 7 -0.96 6.75 -0.62
C HIS A 7 -0.74 5.59 0.36
N VAL A 8 -0.21 4.50 -0.20
CA VAL A 8 0.48 3.44 0.53
C VAL A 8 1.96 3.54 0.25
N TYR A 9 2.77 3.41 1.30
CA TYR A 9 4.23 3.43 1.22
C TYR A 9 4.82 2.09 1.64
N ALA A 10 5.83 1.62 0.92
CA ALA A 10 6.79 0.66 1.46
C ALA A 10 8.08 1.38 1.83
N ILE A 11 8.64 0.99 2.95
CA ILE A 11 9.90 1.52 3.47
C ILE A 11 10.86 0.38 3.75
N ASN A 12 12.15 0.66 3.62
CA ASN A 12 13.18 -0.19 4.14
C ASN A 12 13.07 -0.20 5.68
N ALA A 13 12.98 -1.39 6.27
CA ALA A 13 12.79 -1.54 7.72
C ALA A 13 14.02 -1.12 8.55
N GLU A 14 15.22 -1.16 7.97
CA GLU A 14 16.48 -0.80 8.64
C GLU A 14 16.80 0.69 8.48
N THR A 15 16.62 1.25 7.28
CA THR A 15 17.02 2.64 6.96
C THR A 15 15.87 3.64 7.03
N GLY A 16 14.62 3.18 6.93
CA GLY A 16 13.44 4.04 6.83
C GLY A 16 13.25 4.71 5.46
N GLU A 17 14.10 4.39 4.48
CA GLU A 17 14.00 4.94 3.12
C GLU A 17 12.77 4.41 2.39
N GLU A 18 12.10 5.27 1.62
CA GLU A 18 10.99 4.88 0.75
C GLU A 18 11.50 3.94 -0.36
N LEU A 19 10.90 2.76 -0.46
CA LEU A 19 11.14 1.81 -1.55
C LEU A 19 10.22 2.10 -2.73
N TRP A 20 8.94 2.31 -2.44
CA TRP A 20 7.92 2.70 -3.40
C TRP A 20 6.73 3.35 -2.70
N LYS A 21 5.90 4.04 -3.49
CA LYS A 21 4.59 4.52 -3.09
C LYS A 21 3.54 4.22 -4.15
N TYR A 22 2.31 3.96 -3.71
CA TYR A 22 1.16 3.66 -4.54
C TYR A 22 0.01 4.62 -4.21
N GLY A 23 -0.55 5.27 -5.23
CA GLY A 23 -1.68 6.19 -5.06
C GLY A 23 -3.02 5.45 -5.05
N THR A 24 -3.80 5.64 -3.99
CA THR A 24 -5.15 5.07 -3.83
C THR A 24 -6.25 6.05 -4.23
N GLY A 25 -5.92 7.34 -4.42
CA GLY A 25 -6.88 8.38 -4.79
C GLY A 25 -7.77 8.88 -3.64
N ALA A 26 -7.72 8.24 -2.47
CA ALA A 26 -8.42 8.62 -1.25
C ALA A 26 -7.60 8.23 -0.01
N PRO A 27 -7.77 8.92 1.15
CA PRO A 27 -7.06 8.62 2.39
C PRO A 27 -7.03 7.12 2.73
N VAL A 28 -5.92 6.65 3.28
CA VAL A 28 -5.72 5.26 3.67
C VAL A 28 -5.55 5.14 5.17
N ARG A 29 -6.66 4.89 5.88
CA ARG A 29 -6.68 4.73 7.34
C ARG A 29 -6.81 3.29 7.81
N SER A 30 -6.94 2.35 6.87
CA SER A 30 -6.97 0.93 7.15
C SER A 30 -5.57 0.37 7.43
N SER A 31 -5.51 -0.80 8.07
CA SER A 31 -4.27 -1.56 8.19
C SER A 31 -4.06 -2.43 6.94
N PRO A 32 -2.90 -2.37 6.26
CA PRO A 32 -2.62 -3.25 5.14
C PRO A 32 -2.42 -4.70 5.59
N ARG A 33 -2.82 -5.66 4.75
CA ARG A 33 -2.56 -7.10 4.94
C ARG A 33 -1.64 -7.61 3.83
N VAL A 34 -0.59 -8.33 4.20
CA VAL A 34 0.28 -9.04 3.25
C VAL A 34 -0.21 -10.48 3.09
N GLY A 35 -0.50 -10.89 1.86
CA GLY A 35 -0.86 -12.26 1.50
C GLY A 35 0.37 -13.17 1.41
N ALA A 36 0.14 -14.49 1.39
CA ALA A 36 1.21 -15.47 1.24
C ALA A 36 1.87 -15.44 -0.15
N ASP A 37 1.19 -14.83 -1.11
CA ASP A 37 1.62 -14.52 -2.47
C ASP A 37 2.45 -13.21 -2.57
N GLY A 38 2.68 -12.52 -1.45
CA GLY A 38 3.38 -11.24 -1.42
C GLY A 38 2.51 -10.06 -1.89
N VAL A 39 1.21 -10.25 -2.12
CA VAL A 39 0.29 -9.17 -2.47
C VAL A 39 -0.16 -8.44 -1.21
N ILE A 40 -0.13 -7.11 -1.26
CA ILE A 40 -0.64 -6.24 -0.22
C ILE A 40 -2.07 -5.84 -0.55
N TYR A 41 -2.97 -6.09 0.39
CA TYR A 41 -4.37 -5.68 0.33
C TYR A 41 -4.62 -4.55 1.30
N VAL A 42 -5.25 -3.48 0.83
CA VAL A 42 -5.54 -2.30 1.63
C VAL A 42 -6.86 -1.64 1.21
N GLY A 43 -7.63 -1.14 2.17
CA GLY A 43 -8.83 -0.35 1.89
C GLY A 43 -8.54 1.15 1.99
N SER A 44 -9.18 1.95 1.13
CA SER A 44 -9.16 3.41 1.19
C SER A 44 -10.52 3.99 1.56
N ASP A 45 -10.56 5.26 1.94
CA ASP A 45 -11.79 5.97 2.35
C ASP A 45 -12.78 6.18 1.17
N SER A 46 -12.38 5.87 -0.08
CA SER A 46 -13.31 5.80 -1.23
C SER A 46 -14.18 4.53 -1.22
N GLY A 47 -13.89 3.58 -0.33
CA GLY A 47 -14.56 2.27 -0.27
C GLY A 47 -13.95 1.21 -1.19
N GLU A 48 -12.87 1.54 -1.90
CA GLU A 48 -12.15 0.61 -2.76
C GLU A 48 -11.14 -0.23 -1.96
N VAL A 49 -10.91 -1.47 -2.39
CA VAL A 49 -9.81 -2.32 -1.94
C VAL A 49 -8.79 -2.40 -3.07
N HIS A 50 -7.54 -2.07 -2.76
CA HIS A 50 -6.43 -2.16 -3.70
C HIS A 50 -5.61 -3.41 -3.43
N ALA A 51 -5.18 -4.06 -4.50
CA ALA A 51 -4.21 -5.16 -4.48
C ALA A 51 -2.92 -4.68 -5.15
N ILE A 52 -1.80 -4.77 -4.44
CA ILE A 52 -0.51 -4.19 -4.83
C ILE A 52 0.57 -5.26 -4.67
N HIS A 53 1.42 -5.46 -5.67
CA HIS A 53 2.60 -6.33 -5.55
C HIS A 53 3.58 -5.74 -4.53
N GLY A 54 3.86 -6.46 -3.43
CA GLY A 54 4.64 -5.93 -2.31
C GLY A 54 6.08 -5.57 -2.65
N GLU A 55 6.69 -6.23 -3.64
CA GLU A 55 8.08 -5.96 -4.05
C GLU A 55 8.20 -4.68 -4.88
N SER A 56 7.20 -4.37 -5.71
CA SER A 56 7.31 -3.32 -6.73
C SER A 56 6.39 -2.13 -6.52
N GLY A 57 5.35 -2.26 -5.70
CA GLY A 57 4.29 -1.26 -5.60
C GLY A 57 3.37 -1.20 -6.82
N ALA A 58 3.51 -2.14 -7.77
CA ALA A 58 2.66 -2.19 -8.96
C ALA A 58 1.25 -2.75 -8.62
N PRO A 59 0.18 -2.27 -9.27
CA PRO A 59 -1.14 -2.85 -9.09
C PRO A 59 -1.18 -4.29 -9.59
N VAL A 60 -1.98 -5.13 -8.92
CA VAL A 60 -2.33 -6.46 -9.41
C VAL A 60 -3.47 -6.33 -10.43
N ASN A 61 -3.25 -6.81 -11.65
CA ASN A 61 -4.26 -6.85 -12.72
C ASN A 61 -5.16 -8.08 -12.62
#